data_AF-A0A7S1DYE8-F1
#
_entry.id   AF-A0A7S1DYE8-F1
#
_cell.length_a   1.000
_cell.length_b   1.000
_cell.length_c   1.000
_cell.angle_alpha   90.00
_cell.angle_beta   90.00
_cell.angle_gamma   90.00
#
_symmetry.space_group_name_H-M   'P 1'
#
loop_
_entity.id
_entity.type
_entity.pdbx_description
1 polymer ?
#
loop_
_entity_poly.entity_id
_entity_poly.type
_entity_poly.pdbx_seq_one_letter_code
_entity_poly.pdbx_strand_id
1 'polypeptide(L)'
;GFVDNPQFILESDGAGRVALLLEQTDMHSDKKPHPAGVYALDTGGCRLTGNVPPKQVFAGSMAFQASPLVCRTVDLTPSQKLLLVPCTLNPGCAGAFTLSALPLCHQGGGAIETLRLEKVTADTPSFATKGSKVIVVTR
;
A
#
# COMPACT_ATOMS: atom_id res chain seq x y z
N GLY A 1 -7.34 15.46 2.22
CA GLY A 1 -5.88 15.65 2.15
C GLY A 1 -5.18 14.31 1.99
N PHE A 2 -3.92 14.28 1.56
CA PHE A 2 -3.20 13.01 1.33
C PHE A 2 -3.15 12.11 2.58
N VAL A 3 -3.02 12.69 3.77
CA VAL A 3 -2.99 11.97 5.05
C VAL A 3 -4.32 11.34 5.48
N ASP A 4 -5.42 11.71 4.80
CA ASP A 4 -6.75 11.15 5.05
C ASP A 4 -6.98 9.86 4.26
N ASN A 5 -6.06 9.50 3.36
CA ASN A 5 -6.10 8.19 2.73
C ASN A 5 -5.85 7.08 3.77
N PRO A 6 -6.40 5.87 3.56
CA PRO A 6 -6.07 4.72 4.39
C PRO A 6 -4.56 4.50 4.48
N GLN A 7 -4.08 4.12 5.66
CA GLN A 7 -2.67 3.90 5.95
C GLN A 7 -2.48 2.48 6.47
N PHE A 8 -1.40 1.81 6.04
CA PHE A 8 -1.07 0.45 6.45
C PHE A 8 0.42 0.35 6.75
N ILE A 9 0.81 -0.48 7.72
CA ILE A 9 2.22 -0.81 7.94
C ILE A 9 2.53 -2.15 7.27
N LEU A 10 3.57 -2.15 6.46
CA LEU A 10 4.23 -3.34 5.95
C LEU A 10 5.50 -3.61 6.75
N GLU A 11 5.57 -4.76 7.40
CA GLU A 11 6.73 -5.21 8.17
C GLU A 11 7.25 -6.55 7.63
N SER A 12 8.57 -6.72 7.63
CA SER A 12 9.21 -7.99 7.33
C SER A 12 10.35 -8.29 8.29
N ASP A 13 10.47 -9.57 8.65
CA ASP A 13 11.55 -10.09 9.48
C ASP A 13 12.83 -10.41 8.67
N GLY A 14 12.76 -10.32 7.33
CA GLY A 14 13.87 -10.65 6.43
C GLY A 14 14.08 -9.61 5.33
N ALA A 15 15.26 -9.65 4.71
CA ALA A 15 15.50 -8.91 3.47
C ALA A 15 14.78 -9.62 2.32
N GLY A 16 14.23 -8.87 1.37
CA GLY A 16 13.69 -9.46 0.16
C GLY A 16 12.83 -8.51 -0.64
N ARG A 17 12.21 -9.03 -1.69
CA ARG A 17 11.40 -8.25 -2.61
C ARG A 17 9.93 -8.58 -2.41
N VAL A 18 9.06 -7.57 -2.35
CA VAL A 18 7.62 -7.74 -2.13
C VAL A 18 6.84 -7.08 -3.26
N ALA A 19 5.87 -7.80 -3.83
CA ALA A 19 4.85 -7.25 -4.71
C ALA A 19 3.67 -6.72 -3.89
N LEU A 20 3.36 -5.45 -4.06
CA LEU A 20 2.18 -4.76 -3.57
C LEU A 20 1.15 -4.73 -4.69
N LEU A 21 -0.02 -5.31 -4.42
CA LEU A 21 -1.13 -5.37 -5.36
C LEU A 21 -2.27 -4.51 -4.83
N LEU A 22 -2.65 -3.49 -5.61
CA LEU A 22 -3.82 -2.66 -5.35
C LEU A 22 -4.88 -2.96 -6.40
N GLU A 23 -5.94 -3.62 -5.98
CA GLU A 23 -7.08 -4.00 -6.81
C GLU A 23 -8.26 -3.07 -6.53
N GLN A 24 -8.87 -2.49 -7.57
CA GLN A 24 -10.11 -1.73 -7.47
C GLN A 24 -11.30 -2.71 -7.55
N THR A 25 -12.04 -2.86 -6.45
CA THR A 25 -13.04 -3.94 -6.28
C THR A 25 -14.47 -3.52 -6.59
N ASP A 26 -14.76 -2.23 -6.72
CA ASP A 26 -16.08 -1.71 -7.12
C ASP A 26 -16.19 -1.48 -8.64
N MET A 27 -15.39 -2.20 -9.42
CA MET A 27 -15.38 -2.14 -10.88
C MET A 27 -16.55 -2.95 -11.45
N HIS A 28 -17.63 -2.25 -11.78
CA HIS A 28 -18.70 -2.76 -12.65
C HIS A 28 -18.34 -2.56 -14.13
N SER A 29 -18.98 -3.29 -15.04
CA SER A 29 -18.69 -3.27 -16.49
C SER A 29 -18.63 -1.88 -17.12
N ASP A 30 -19.38 -0.93 -16.56
CA ASP A 30 -19.53 0.42 -17.11
C ASP A 30 -18.62 1.45 -16.43
N LYS A 31 -17.93 1.07 -15.34
CA LYS A 31 -16.99 1.93 -14.62
C LYS A 31 -15.58 1.78 -15.18
N LYS A 32 -14.95 2.92 -15.48
CA LYS A 32 -13.52 2.96 -15.82
C LYS A 32 -12.70 2.98 -14.52
N PRO A 33 -11.55 2.28 -14.47
CA PRO A 33 -10.67 2.32 -13.31
C PRO A 33 -10.12 3.72 -13.10
N HIS A 34 -10.07 4.15 -11.84
CA HIS A 34 -9.40 5.39 -11.49
C HIS A 34 -7.88 5.24 -11.67
N PRO A 35 -7.15 6.28 -12.09
CA PRO A 35 -5.70 6.28 -11.94
C PRO A 35 -5.34 6.13 -10.45
N ALA A 36 -4.83 4.98 -10.05
CA ALA A 36 -4.54 4.65 -8.65
C ALA A 36 -3.12 4.11 -8.47
N GLY A 37 -2.64 4.15 -7.22
CA GLY A 37 -1.32 3.69 -6.84
C GLY A 37 -1.17 3.55 -5.34
N VAL A 38 -0.03 2.99 -4.93
CA VAL A 38 0.34 2.82 -3.52
C VAL A 38 1.67 3.53 -3.31
N TYR A 39 1.67 4.49 -2.40
CA TYR A 39 2.92 5.02 -1.87
C TYR A 39 3.48 4.04 -0.83
N ALA A 40 4.79 3.79 -0.89
CA ALA A 40 5.52 3.07 0.15
C ALA A 40 6.57 4.03 0.72
N LEU A 41 6.38 4.44 1.97
CA LEU A 41 7.17 5.47 2.64
C LEU A 41 7.97 4.86 3.77
N ASP A 42 9.28 5.11 3.80
CA ASP A 42 10.08 4.76 4.97
C ASP A 42 9.87 5.79 6.08
N THR A 43 9.06 5.41 7.06
CA THR A 43 8.68 6.24 8.21
C THR A 43 9.09 5.58 9.53
N GLY A 44 9.85 4.48 9.48
CA GLY A 44 10.08 3.62 10.64
C GLY A 44 8.78 3.06 11.25
N GLY A 45 7.73 2.89 10.44
CA GLY A 45 6.42 2.43 10.89
C GLY A 45 5.53 3.52 11.49
N CYS A 46 5.93 4.79 11.42
CA CYS A 46 5.13 5.90 11.96
C CYS A 46 4.04 6.33 10.98
N ARG A 47 2.84 6.57 11.52
CA ARG A 47 1.72 7.14 10.75
C ARG A 47 2.03 8.57 10.32
N LEU A 48 1.53 8.97 9.15
CA LEU A 48 1.48 10.38 8.77
C LEU A 48 0.41 11.12 9.59
N THR A 49 0.86 12.10 10.37
CA THR A 49 0.02 13.03 11.13
C THR A 49 0.30 14.46 10.65
N GLY A 50 -0.60 15.03 9.85
CA GLY A 50 -0.46 16.40 9.34
C GLY A 50 0.28 16.53 7.99
N ASN A 51 1.12 17.56 7.82
CA ASN A 51 1.76 17.82 6.54
C ASN A 51 2.85 16.78 6.24
N VAL A 52 2.76 16.11 5.09
CA VAL A 52 3.80 15.18 4.65
C VAL A 52 5.06 15.95 4.27
N PRO A 53 6.23 15.63 4.86
CA PRO A 53 7.47 16.28 4.46
C PRO A 53 7.76 15.98 2.98
N PRO A 54 8.09 16.98 2.15
CA PRO A 54 8.30 16.82 0.71
C PRO A 54 9.52 15.95 0.32
N LYS A 55 10.23 15.39 1.30
CA LYS A 55 11.47 14.61 1.13
C LYS A 55 11.42 13.19 1.71
N GLN A 56 10.26 12.69 2.15
CA GLN A 56 10.21 11.28 2.54
C GLN A 56 10.45 10.40 1.31
N VAL A 57 11.51 9.60 1.43
CA VAL A 57 12.07 8.75 0.39
C VAL A 57 11.00 7.75 -0.02
N PHE A 58 10.50 7.91 -1.24
CA PHE A 58 9.68 6.88 -1.87
C PHE A 58 10.57 5.64 -2.03
N ALA A 59 10.15 4.51 -1.46
CA ALA A 59 10.84 3.23 -1.65
C ALA A 59 10.70 2.67 -3.09
N GLY A 60 10.15 3.46 -4.03
CA GLY A 60 10.01 3.08 -5.44
C GLY A 60 9.45 4.20 -6.32
N SER A 61 9.54 4.02 -7.64
CA SER A 61 8.93 4.92 -8.61
C SER A 61 7.40 4.81 -8.56
N MET A 62 6.74 5.96 -8.45
CA MET A 62 5.29 6.03 -8.46
C MET A 62 4.81 6.20 -9.90
N ALA A 63 4.04 5.26 -10.42
CA ALA A 63 3.17 5.53 -11.57
C ALA A 63 1.74 5.14 -11.20
N PHE A 64 0.89 6.15 -11.14
CA PHE A 64 -0.56 5.95 -11.09
C PHE A 64 -1.00 5.35 -12.42
N GLN A 65 -1.79 4.28 -12.37
CA GLN A 65 -2.27 3.59 -13.56
C GLN A 65 -3.79 3.52 -13.50
N ALA A 66 -4.45 3.83 -14.62
CA ALA A 66 -5.87 3.59 -14.82
C ALA A 66 -6.07 2.11 -15.17
N SER A 67 -5.85 1.23 -14.18
CA SER A 67 -5.92 -0.22 -14.30
C SER A 67 -6.76 -0.77 -13.14
N PRO A 68 -7.58 -1.82 -13.35
CA PRO A 68 -8.28 -2.50 -12.25
C PRO A 68 -7.31 -3.06 -11.21
N LEU A 69 -6.10 -3.45 -11.64
CA LEU A 69 -5.04 -3.95 -10.79
C LEU A 69 -3.75 -3.17 -11.02
N VAL A 70 -3.18 -2.63 -9.95
CA VAL A 70 -1.89 -1.94 -9.96
C VAL A 70 -0.91 -2.77 -9.15
N CYS A 71 0.21 -3.14 -9.78
CA CYS A 71 1.30 -3.86 -9.14
C CYS A 71 2.49 -2.93 -8.94
N ARG A 72 3.06 -2.94 -7.73
CA ARG A 72 4.30 -2.25 -7.37
C ARG A 72 5.21 -3.21 -6.66
N THR A 73 6.50 -3.06 -6.87
CA THR A 73 7.50 -3.87 -6.19
C THR A 73 8.33 -2.98 -5.28
N VAL A 74 8.56 -3.46 -4.07
CA VAL A 74 9.45 -2.80 -3.09
C VAL A 74 10.50 -3.79 -2.62
N ASP A 75 11.71 -3.30 -2.43
CA ASP A 75 12.79 -4.05 -1.79
C ASP A 75 12.78 -3.69 -0.30
N LEU A 76 12.73 -4.72 0.55
CA LEU A 76 12.75 -4.61 2.00
C LEU A 76 14.11 -5.02 2.54
N THR A 77 14.61 -4.27 3.52
CA THR A 77 15.71 -4.71 4.38
C THR A 77 15.14 -5.41 5.63
N PRO A 78 15.95 -6.21 6.36
CA PRO A 78 15.48 -6.85 7.58
C PRO A 78 14.98 -5.81 8.59
N SER A 79 13.85 -6.11 9.25
CA SER A 79 13.21 -5.23 10.24
C SER A 79 12.74 -3.87 9.68
N GLN A 80 12.70 -3.69 8.37
CA GLN A 80 12.19 -2.46 7.76
C GLN A 80 10.67 -2.38 7.92
N LYS A 81 10.19 -1.18 8.22
CA LYS A 81 8.77 -0.86 8.34
C LYS A 81 8.40 0.23 7.36
N LEU A 82 7.59 -0.12 6.36
CA LEU A 82 7.08 0.83 5.37
C LEU A 82 5.64 1.20 5.66
N LEU A 83 5.33 2.48 5.55
CA LEU A 83 3.96 2.97 5.55
C LEU A 83 3.43 2.92 4.11
N LEU A 84 2.40 2.12 3.89
CA LEU A 84 1.68 2.02 2.63
C LEU A 84 0.47 2.95 2.63
N VAL A 85 0.36 3.79 1.60
CA VAL A 85 -0.76 4.72 1.41
C VAL A 85 -1.35 4.49 0.01
N PRO A 86 -2.36 3.62 -0.13
CA PRO A 86 -3.13 3.51 -1.36
C PRO A 86 -3.96 4.78 -1.57
N CYS A 87 -3.94 5.32 -2.78
CA CYS A 87 -4.71 6.49 -3.15
C CYS A 87 -4.94 6.58 -4.66
N THR A 88 -5.85 7.45 -5.06
CA THR A 88 -6.05 7.88 -6.43
C THR A 88 -5.18 9.09 -6.76
N LEU A 89 -4.89 9.30 -8.04
CA LEU A 89 -4.14 10.47 -8.52
C LEU A 89 -4.88 11.78 -8.18
N ASN A 90 -6.19 11.79 -8.38
CA ASN A 90 -7.04 12.93 -8.11
C ASN A 90 -7.78 12.75 -6.79
N PRO A 91 -7.87 13.80 -5.93
CA PRO A 91 -8.64 13.74 -4.71
C PRO A 91 -10.15 13.69 -5.00
N GLY A 92 -10.93 13.17 -4.04
CA GLY A 92 -12.40 13.12 -4.12
C GLY A 92 -12.97 11.96 -4.94
N CYS A 93 -12.11 11.08 -5.49
CA CYS A 93 -12.57 9.84 -6.10
C CYS A 93 -12.99 8.84 -5.02
N ALA A 94 -14.25 8.43 -5.04
CA ALA A 94 -14.76 7.35 -4.19
C ALA A 94 -14.65 6.01 -4.92
N GLY A 95 -14.13 4.99 -4.24
CA GLY A 95 -14.01 3.63 -4.77
C GLY A 95 -13.65 2.64 -3.66
N ALA A 96 -13.79 1.35 -3.95
CA ALA A 96 -13.38 0.28 -3.05
C ALA A 96 -12.11 -0.38 -3.58
N PHE A 97 -11.24 -0.82 -2.67
CA PHE A 97 -10.00 -1.49 -3.06
C PHE A 97 -9.59 -2.58 -2.09
N THR A 98 -8.82 -3.53 -2.61
CA THR A 98 -8.06 -4.51 -1.83
C THR A 98 -6.57 -4.21 -1.97
N LEU A 99 -5.84 -4.23 -0.86
CA LEU A 99 -4.38 -4.14 -0.84
C LEU A 99 -3.82 -5.46 -0.34
N SER A 100 -2.94 -6.05 -1.15
CA SER A 100 -2.25 -7.31 -0.83
C SER A 100 -0.75 -7.12 -0.94
N ALA A 101 0.01 -7.80 -0.09
CA ALA A 101 1.47 -7.83 -0.13
C ALA A 101 1.94 -9.27 -0.25
N LEU A 102 2.75 -9.56 -1.27
CA LEU A 102 3.19 -10.90 -1.65
C LEU A 102 4.72 -10.95 -1.75
N PRO A 103 5.40 -11.81 -0.97
CA PRO A 103 6.83 -12.02 -1.14
C PRO A 103 7.16 -12.55 -2.54
N LEU A 104 8.10 -11.91 -3.23
CA LEU A 104 8.68 -12.39 -4.49
C LEU A 104 9.94 -13.19 -4.16
N CYS A 105 9.94 -14.48 -4.51
CA CYS A 105 11.11 -15.34 -4.29
C CYS A 105 12.28 -14.89 -5.19
N HIS A 106 13.42 -14.51 -4.59
CA HIS A 106 14.70 -14.42 -5.30
C HIS A 106 15.51 -15.70 -5.05
N GLN A 107 16.16 -16.22 -6.10
CA GLN A 107 17.04 -17.39 -6.02
C GLN A 107 18.39 -17.15 -5.31
N GLY A 108 18.55 -16.13 -4.45
CA GLY A 108 19.90 -15.83 -3.94
C GLY A 108 20.08 -14.80 -2.83
N GLY A 109 19.06 -14.41 -2.08
CA GLY A 109 19.30 -13.52 -0.92
C GLY A 109 18.05 -13.31 -0.09
N GLY A 110 18.15 -13.63 1.20
CA GLY A 110 17.16 -13.37 2.25
C GLY A 110 15.79 -14.00 2.01
N ALA A 111 15.42 -15.02 2.79
CA ALA A 111 14.03 -15.43 2.81
C ALA A 111 13.23 -14.39 3.61
N ILE A 112 12.19 -13.82 3.01
CA ILE A 112 11.11 -13.21 3.80
C ILE A 112 10.36 -14.38 4.44
N GLU A 113 10.65 -14.64 5.71
CA GLU A 113 9.98 -15.70 6.47
C GLU A 113 8.58 -15.28 6.90
N THR A 114 8.44 -14.02 7.32
CA THR A 114 7.16 -13.45 7.71
C THR A 114 6.98 -12.07 7.10
N LEU A 115 5.78 -11.83 6.57
CA LEU A 115 5.31 -10.54 6.08
C LEU A 115 4.04 -10.19 6.85
N ARG A 116 3.94 -8.96 7.34
CA ARG A 116 2.75 -8.46 8.02
C ARG A 116 2.28 -7.18 7.35
N LEU A 117 0.99 -7.12 7.07
CA LEU A 117 0.32 -5.93 6.57
C LEU A 117 -0.82 -5.60 7.52
N GLU A 118 -0.75 -4.45 8.16
CA GLU A 118 -1.70 -4.06 9.21
C GLU A 118 -2.29 -2.69 8.90
N LYS A 119 -3.62 -2.56 8.99
CA LYS A 119 -4.29 -1.28 8.81
C LYS A 119 -4.08 -0.41 10.04
N VAL A 120 -3.61 0.81 9.84
CA VAL A 120 -3.51 1.84 10.88
C VAL A 120 -4.72 2.73 10.78
N THR A 121 -5.70 2.54 11.67
CA THR A 121 -6.92 3.36 11.68
C THR A 121 -6.66 4.75 12.27
N ALA A 122 -7.26 5.76 11.65
CA ALA A 122 -7.50 7.04 12.29
C ALA A 122 -8.77 6.94 13.13
N ASP A 123 -8.72 7.35 14.39
CA ASP A 123 -9.92 7.74 15.12
C ASP A 123 -10.48 9.02 14.48
N THR A 124 -11.31 8.88 13.44
CA THR A 124 -12.08 9.99 12.85
C THR A 124 -13.27 9.41 12.08
N PRO A 125 -14.45 10.06 12.12
CA PRO A 125 -15.71 9.42 11.81
C PRO A 125 -15.83 9.15 10.32
N SER A 126 -15.98 7.86 10.02
CA SER A 126 -16.68 7.26 8.89
C SER A 126 -17.32 8.26 7.89
N PHE A 127 -16.54 8.67 6.88
CA PHE A 127 -17.07 8.57 5.52
C PHE A 127 -16.85 7.12 5.11
N ALA A 128 -17.93 6.36 5.05
CA ALA A 128 -17.93 4.92 4.91
C ALA A 128 -17.13 4.45 3.68
N THR A 129 -15.85 4.13 3.87
CA THR A 129 -15.08 3.30 2.95
C THR A 129 -15.48 1.86 3.24
N LYS A 130 -16.61 1.44 2.66
CA LYS A 130 -16.97 0.01 2.61
C LYS A 130 -15.84 -0.74 1.90
N GLY A 131 -15.10 -1.55 2.64
CA GLY A 131 -14.41 -2.72 2.07
C GLY A 131 -12.89 -2.67 1.91
N SER A 132 -12.12 -2.03 2.79
CA SER A 132 -10.67 -2.34 2.85
C SER A 132 -10.47 -3.74 3.43
N LYS A 133 -10.26 -4.74 2.56
CA LYS A 133 -9.83 -6.09 2.97
C LYS A 133 -8.30 -6.18 2.83
N VAL A 134 -7.65 -6.70 3.86
CA VAL A 134 -6.20 -6.93 3.87
C VAL A 134 -5.97 -8.44 3.74
N ILE A 135 -5.15 -8.84 2.76
CA ILE A 135 -4.74 -10.23 2.59
C ILE A 135 -3.23 -10.31 2.71
N VAL A 136 -2.78 -11.03 3.74
CA VAL A 136 -1.38 -11.38 3.96
C VAL A 136 -1.18 -12.84 3.57
N VAL A 137 -0.22 -13.11 2.69
CA VAL A 137 0.21 -14.47 2.38
C VAL A 137 1.57 -14.70 3.03
N THR A 138 1.58 -15.37 4.18
CA THR A 138 2.80 -15.91 4.80
C THR A 138 3.09 -17.29 4.21
N ARG A 139 4.36 -17.62 3.98
CA ARG A 139 4.77 -18.99 3.61
C ARG A 139 5.17 -19.78 4.84
#